data_AF-A0A941NDN0-F1
#
_entry.id   AF-A0A941NDN0-F1
#
_cell.length_a   1.000
_cell.length_b   1.000
_cell.length_c   1.000
_cell.angle_alpha   90.00
_cell.angle_beta   90.00
_cell.angle_gamma   90.00
#
_symmetry.space_group_name_H-M   'P 1'
#
loop_
_entity.id
_entity.type
_entity.pdbx_description
1 polymer ?
#
loop_
_entity_poly.entity_id
_entity_poly.type
_entity_poly.pdbx_seq_one_letter_code
_entity_poly.pdbx_strand_id
1 'polypeptide(L)' 'MTVPGFLHYIVLFSAYAVLWFLALFCMLPIGLGEVDPETGAPLNPHFKRKAIWATGVAAVLWVIFYFAIGFGWLEL' A
#
# COMPACT_ATOMS: atom_id res chain seq x y z
N MET A 1 17.36 -18.36 -14.04
CA MET A 1 17.21 -16.95 -13.64
C MET A 1 18.54 -16.47 -13.12
N THR A 2 19.12 -15.40 -13.69
CA THR A 2 20.37 -14.84 -13.15
C THR A 2 20.07 -14.10 -11.84
N VAL A 3 21.00 -14.14 -10.88
CA VAL A 3 20.86 -13.51 -9.55
C VAL A 3 20.40 -12.03 -9.61
N PRO A 4 20.85 -11.20 -10.56
CA PRO A 4 20.39 -9.81 -10.69
C PRO A 4 18.90 -9.69 -11.03
N GLY A 5 18.39 -10.55 -11.91
CA GLY A 5 16.98 -10.51 -12.30
C GLY A 5 16.05 -10.89 -11.15
N PHE A 6 16.44 -11.89 -10.36
CA PHE A 6 15.67 -12.31 -9.19
C PHE A 6 15.60 -11.22 -8.12
N LEU A 7 16.72 -10.56 -7.83
CA LEU A 7 16.79 -9.48 -6.85
C LEU A 7 15.92 -8.29 -7.26
N HIS A 8 15.90 -7.95 -8.55
CA HIS A 8 15.04 -6.89 -9.08
C HIS A 8 13.54 -7.15 -8.80
N TYR A 9 13.06 -8.37 -9.04
CA TYR A 9 11.67 -8.72 -8.74
C TYR A 9 11.34 -8.68 -7.25
N ILE A 10 12.27 -9.11 -6.38
CA ILE A 10 12.08 -9.02 -4.93
C ILE A 10 11.94 -7.57 -4.49
N VAL A 11 12.82 -6.68 -4.97
CA VAL A 11 12.79 -5.26 -4.60
C VAL A 11 11.46 -4.63 -5.02
N LEU A 12 11.03 -4.86 -6.26
CA LEU A 12 9.76 -4.34 -6.76
C LEU A 12 8.57 -4.85 -5.95
N PHE A 13 8.53 -6.15 -5.63
CA PHE A 13 7.48 -6.74 -4.81
C PHE A 13 7.49 -6.17 -3.38
N SER A 14 8.67 -6.04 -2.77
CA SER A 14 8.82 -5.54 -1.41
C SER A 14 8.38 -4.08 -1.30
N ALA A 15 8.75 -3.25 -2.28
CA ALA A 15 8.29 -1.86 -2.38
C ALA A 15 6.75 -1.78 -2.48
N TYR A 16 6.14 -2.61 -3.34
CA TYR A 16 4.68 -2.68 -3.43
C TYR A 16 4.04 -3.09 -2.10
N ALA A 17 4.56 -4.13 -1.44
CA ALA A 17 4.02 -4.61 -0.16
C ALA A 17 4.07 -3.51 0.92
N VAL A 18 5.19 -2.81 1.04
CA VAL A 18 5.34 -1.69 1.98
C VAL A 18 4.36 -0.55 1.67
N LEU A 19 4.27 -0.14 0.40
CA LEU A 19 3.32 0.89 -0.05
C LEU A 19 1.87 0.47 0.22
N TRP A 20 1.55 -0.80 0.03
CA TRP A 20 0.22 -1.35 0.26
C TRP A 20 -0.17 -1.30 1.74
N PHE A 21 0.70 -1.76 2.64
CA PHE A 21 0.44 -1.67 4.09
C PHE A 21 0.36 -0.23 4.57
N LEU A 22 1.23 0.66 4.07
CA LEU A 22 1.18 2.09 4.37
C LEU A 22 -0.17 2.68 3.94
N ALA A 23 -0.59 2.45 2.69
CA ALA A 23 -1.87 2.93 2.17
C ALA A 23 -3.06 2.35 2.96
N LEU A 24 -3.00 1.07 3.35
CA LEU A 24 -4.02 0.44 4.18
C LEU A 24 -4.14 1.14 5.53
N PHE A 25 -3.03 1.35 6.24
CA PHE A 25 -3.03 2.02 7.53
C PHE A 25 -3.51 3.47 7.45
N CYS A 26 -3.13 4.21 6.40
CA CYS A 26 -3.67 5.54 6.14
C CYS A 26 -5.19 5.52 5.86
N MET A 27 -5.71 4.45 5.26
CA MET A 27 -7.14 4.29 4.96
C MET A 27 -7.97 3.83 6.17
N LEU A 28 -7.36 3.17 7.17
CA LEU A 28 -8.08 2.68 8.37
C LEU A 28 -8.82 3.75 9.17
N PRO A 29 -8.25 4.93 9.50
CA PRO A 29 -8.96 5.94 10.29
C PRO A 29 -10.04 6.68 9.51
N ILE A 30 -10.08 6.59 8.18
CA ILE A 30 -10.95 7.41 7.34
C ILE A 30 -12.38 6.88 7.34
N GLY A 31 -13.36 7.71 7.70
CA GLY A 31 -14.78 7.32 7.65
C GLY A 31 -15.16 6.30 8.72
N LEU A 32 -14.50 6.35 9.88
CA LEU A 32 -14.99 5.70 11.09
C LEU A 32 -16.17 6.53 11.60
N GLY A 33 -17.34 5.89 11.69
CA GLY A 33 -18.57 6.52 12.17
C GLY A 33 -18.72 6.33 13.67
N GLU A 34 -19.83 5.73 14.07
CA GLU A 34 -20.09 5.41 15.46
C GLU A 34 -19.07 4.39 16.01
N VAL A 35 -18.68 4.64 17.26
CA VAL A 35 -17.71 3.87 18.02
C VAL A 35 -18.44 3.27 19.20
N ASP A 36 -18.17 2.01 19.49
CA ASP A 36 -18.67 1.32 20.67
C ASP A 36 -18.15 2.02 21.95
N PRO A 37 -19.01 2.53 22.84
CA PRO A 37 -18.61 3.25 24.06
C PRO A 37 -17.75 2.43 25.02
N GLU A 38 -17.89 1.10 25.04
CA GLU A 38 -17.21 0.21 25.99
C GLU A 38 -15.83 -0.19 25.47
N THR A 39 -15.73 -0.50 24.17
CA THR A 39 -14.50 -1.05 23.56
C THR A 39 -13.69 0.00 22.79
N GLY A 40 -14.29 1.14 22.44
CA GLY A 40 -13.68 2.13 21.58
C GLY A 40 -13.51 1.65 20.12
N ALA A 41 -14.08 0.50 19.76
CA ALA A 41 -13.97 -0.05 18.42
C ALA A 41 -15.04 0.55 17.48
N PRO A 42 -14.72 0.86 16.22
CA PRO A 42 -15.72 1.29 15.26
C PRO A 42 -16.76 0.18 15.00
N LEU A 43 -18.05 0.52 15.06
CA LEU A 43 -19.14 -0.45 14.84
C LEU A 43 -19.14 -1.01 13.41
N ASN A 44 -18.80 -0.17 12.43
CA ASN A 44 -18.75 -0.54 11.01
C ASN A 44 -17.42 -0.12 10.37
N PRO A 45 -16.34 -0.89 10.55
CA PRO A 45 -15.01 -0.52 10.08
C PRO A 45 -14.80 -0.71 8.56
N HIS A 46 -15.72 -1.35 7.83
CA HIS A 46 -15.68 -1.49 6.36
C HIS A 46 -14.31 -1.95 5.78
N PHE A 47 -13.61 -2.86 6.46
CA PHE A 47 -12.24 -3.28 6.12
C PHE A 47 -12.05 -3.68 4.65
N LYS A 48 -12.98 -4.44 4.07
CA LYS A 48 -12.88 -4.91 2.67
C LYS A 48 -12.82 -3.74 1.67
N ARG A 49 -13.63 -2.70 1.87
CA ARG A 49 -13.65 -1.52 1.01
C ARG A 49 -12.33 -0.76 1.13
N LYS A 50 -11.83 -0.58 2.34
CA LYS A 50 -10.54 0.09 2.62
C LYS A 50 -9.37 -0.67 1.99
N ALA A 51 -9.37 -2.00 2.06
CA ALA A 51 -8.35 -2.83 1.43
C ALA A 51 -8.34 -2.66 -0.11
N ILE A 52 -9.51 -2.58 -0.76
CA ILE A 52 -9.59 -2.33 -2.21
C ILE A 52 -9.04 -0.95 -2.57
N TRP A 53 -9.40 0.08 -1.81
CA TRP A 53 -8.86 1.44 -2.02
C TRP A 53 -7.35 1.49 -1.79
N ALA A 54 -6.85 0.82 -0.75
CA ALA A 54 -5.42 0.71 -0.46
C ALA A 54 -4.66 0.03 -1.61
N THR A 55 -5.20 -1.05 -2.18
CA THR A 55 -4.64 -1.71 -3.37
C THR A 55 -4.54 -0.75 -4.55
N GLY A 56 -5.59 0.02 -4.83
CA GLY A 56 -5.59 0.98 -5.93
C GLY A 56 -4.55 2.09 -5.73
N VAL A 57 -4.52 2.70 -4.54
CA VAL A 57 -3.56 3.77 -4.21
C VAL A 57 -2.12 3.25 -4.26
N ALA A 58 -1.86 2.10 -3.66
CA ALA A 58 -0.53 1.49 -3.65
C ALA A 58 -0.06 1.11 -5.05
N ALA A 59 -0.95 0.58 -5.89
CA ALA A 59 -0.62 0.28 -7.29
C ALA A 59 -0.24 1.54 -8.08
N VAL A 60 -0.98 2.64 -7.92
CA VAL A 60 -0.65 3.92 -8.58
C VAL A 60 0.71 4.44 -8.12
N LEU A 61 0.96 4.47 -6.81
CA LEU A 61 2.24 4.94 -6.26
C LEU A 61 3.41 4.04 -6.69
N TRP A 62 3.20 2.73 -6.74
CA TRP A 62 4.20 1.77 -7.17
C TRP A 62 4.53 1.90 -8.66
N VAL A 63 3.54 2.14 -9.52
CA VAL A 63 3.76 2.42 -10.95
C VAL A 63 4.55 3.71 -11.14
N ILE A 64 4.20 4.78 -10.40
CA ILE A 64 4.97 6.04 -10.42
C ILE A 64 6.42 5.79 -9.99
N PHE A 65 6.62 5.01 -8.92
CA PHE A 65 7.95 4.65 -8.44
C PHE A 65 8.76 3.85 -9.48
N TYR A 66 8.13 2.89 -10.15
CA TYR A 66 8.74 2.15 -11.25
C TYR A 66 9.18 3.06 -12.41
N PHE A 67 8.32 3.99 -12.81
CA PHE A 67 8.68 4.98 -13.85
C PHE A 67 9.81 5.92 -13.39
N ALA A 68 9.81 6.37 -12.14
CA ALA A 68 10.86 7.25 -11.61
C ALA A 68 12.25 6.59 -11.67
N ILE A 69 12.33 5.29 -11.39
CA ILE A 69 13.58 4.51 -11.55
C ILE A 69 13.94 4.41 -13.04
N GLY A 70 12.98 4.08 -13.91
CA GLY A 70 13.22 3.95 -15.35
C GLY A 70 13.71 5.23 -16.03
N PHE A 71 13.27 6.41 -15.56
CA PHE A 71 13.73 7.72 -16.04
C PHE A 71 15.05 8.20 -15.39
N GLY A 72 15.63 7.43 -14.47
CA GLY A 72 16.87 7.81 -13.78
C GLY A 72 16.70 8.94 -12.77
N TRP A 73 15.48 9.20 -12.28
CA TRP A 73 15.25 10.18 -11.21
C TRP A 73 15.69 9.66 -9.83
N LEU A 74 15.81 8.35 -9.70
CA LEU A 74 16.31 7.67 -8.52
C LEU A 74 17.42 6.73 -8.96
N GLU A 75 18.60 6.88 -8.36
CA GLU A 75 19.73 5.97 -8.56
C GLU A 75 19.55 4.76 -7.62
N LEU A 76 18.76 3.78 -8.07
CA LEU A 76 18.43 2.53 -7.36
C LEU A 76 18.68 1.31 -8.23
#